data_AF-A0A2N2C3R1-F1
#
_entry.id   AF-A0A2N2C3R1-F1
#
_cell.length_a   1.000
_cell.length_b   1.000
_cell.length_c   1.000
_cell.angle_alpha   90.00
_cell.angle_beta   90.00
_cell.angle_gamma   90.00
#
_symmetry.space_group_name_H-M   'P 1'
#
loop_
_entity.id
_entity.type
_entity.pdbx_description
1 polymer ?
#
loop_
_entity_poly.entity_id
_entity_poly.type
_entity_poly.pdbx_seq_one_letter_code
_entity_poly.pdbx_strand_id
1 'polypeptide(L)'
;LPADTLKIDQSFIRNMLHDPENMAIVKGVIGLAEAFNRKVIAEGVETLAHGDALLSIGCTQAQGYGIARPMPAADLAGWISRWQAPAHWLTQKNAGTKDDSPPII
;
A
#
# COMPACT_ATOMS: atom_id res chain seq x y z
N LEU A 1 -11.58 -20.19 1.45
CA LEU A 1 -11.17 -19.55 2.73
C LEU A 1 -11.83 -18.17 2.80
N PRO A 2 -12.46 -17.77 3.92
CA PRO A 2 -13.04 -16.45 4.06
C PRO A 2 -11.97 -15.43 4.45
N ALA A 3 -11.16 -14.98 3.49
CA ALA A 3 -10.22 -13.88 3.68
C ALA A 3 -10.70 -12.67 2.88
N ASP A 4 -10.80 -11.50 3.52
CA ASP A 4 -11.28 -10.27 2.89
C ASP A 4 -10.14 -9.39 2.35
N THR A 5 -8.91 -9.63 2.83
CA THR A 5 -7.71 -8.89 2.46
C THR A 5 -6.60 -9.84 2.03
N LEU A 6 -5.97 -9.53 0.90
CA LEU A 6 -4.77 -10.18 0.41
C LEU A 6 -3.55 -9.31 0.69
N LYS A 7 -2.49 -9.93 1.22
CA LYS A 7 -1.21 -9.25 1.48
C LYS A 7 -0.23 -9.57 0.36
N ILE A 8 0.42 -8.56 -0.20
CA ILE A 8 1.54 -8.74 -1.13
C ILE A 8 2.83 -8.66 -0.33
N ASP A 9 3.60 -9.74 -0.34
CA ASP A 9 4.82 -9.87 0.45
C ASP A 9 5.90 -8.85 0.04
N GLN A 10 6.70 -8.43 1.03
CA GLN A 10 7.77 -7.45 0.87
C GLN A 10 8.83 -7.82 -0.16
N SER A 11 9.04 -9.11 -0.45
CA SER A 11 10.00 -9.54 -1.48
C SER A 11 9.63 -9.05 -2.87
N PHE A 12 8.33 -8.93 -3.17
CA PHE A 12 7.84 -8.36 -4.43
C PHE A 12 7.87 -6.83 -4.41
N ILE A 13 7.38 -6.23 -3.32
CA ILE A 13 7.25 -4.77 -3.19
C ILE A 13 8.60 -4.07 -3.23
N ARG A 14 9.62 -4.59 -2.52
CA ARG A 14 10.95 -3.95 -2.48
C ARG A 14 11.65 -3.89 -3.84
N ASN A 15 11.34 -4.82 -4.73
CA ASN A 15 12.02 -4.94 -6.03
C ASN A 15 11.19 -4.36 -7.19
N MET A 16 9.89 -4.09 -6.99
CA MET A 16 8.97 -3.69 -8.06
C MET A 16 9.36 -2.40 -8.81
N LEU A 17 10.16 -1.52 -8.19
CA LEU A 17 10.60 -0.26 -8.82
C LEU A 17 11.71 -0.45 -9.86
N HIS A 18 12.42 -1.58 -9.82
CA HIS A 18 13.60 -1.84 -10.64
C HIS A 18 13.52 -3.16 -11.40
N ASP A 19 12.58 -4.03 -11.02
CA ASP A 19 12.33 -5.31 -11.65
C ASP A 19 10.92 -5.35 -12.27
N PRO A 20 10.80 -5.35 -13.61
CA PRO A 20 9.52 -5.39 -14.29
C PRO A 20 8.74 -6.68 -14.04
N GLU A 21 9.41 -7.80 -13.73
CA GLU A 21 8.74 -9.06 -13.39
C GLU A 21 8.02 -8.93 -12.04
N ASN A 22 8.69 -8.37 -11.03
CA ASN A 22 8.05 -8.06 -9.75
C ASN A 22 6.88 -7.07 -9.91
N MET A 23 7.03 -6.02 -10.72
CA MET A 23 5.92 -5.11 -11.04
C MET A 23 4.73 -5.84 -11.71
N ALA A 24 5.00 -6.77 -12.63
CA ALA A 24 3.96 -7.55 -13.28
C ALA A 24 3.22 -8.47 -12.30
N ILE A 25 3.95 -9.11 -11.38
CA ILE A 25 3.36 -9.93 -10.31
C ILE A 25 2.46 -9.07 -9.41
N VAL A 26 2.94 -7.91 -8.95
CA VAL A 26 2.16 -7.00 -8.10
C VAL A 26 0.86 -6.58 -8.80
N LYS A 27 0.92 -6.18 -10.07
CA LYS A 27 -0.27 -5.84 -10.88
C LYS A 27 -1.23 -7.03 -11.03
N GLY A 28 -0.71 -8.22 -11.31
CA GLY A 28 -1.52 -9.43 -11.44
C GLY A 28 -2.25 -9.79 -10.15
N VAL A 29 -1.57 -9.67 -9.00
CA VAL A 29 -2.18 -9.91 -7.68
C VAL A 29 -3.27 -8.88 -7.36
N ILE A 30 -3.05 -7.61 -7.69
CA ILE A 30 -4.07 -6.55 -7.53
C ILE A 30 -5.30 -6.87 -8.38
N GLY A 31 -5.12 -7.18 -9.68
CA GLY A 31 -6.24 -7.53 -10.56
C GLY A 31 -7.00 -8.79 -10.12
N LEU A 32 -6.28 -9.79 -9.58
CA LEU A 32 -6.91 -10.99 -9.01
C LEU A 32 -7.77 -10.65 -7.80
N ALA A 33 -7.26 -9.82 -6.87
CA ALA A 33 -8.01 -9.41 -5.70
C ALA A 33 -9.25 -8.58 -6.07
N GLU A 34 -9.14 -7.67 -7.03
CA GLU A 34 -10.28 -6.91 -7.55
C GLU A 34 -11.36 -7.83 -8.13
N ALA A 35 -10.98 -8.82 -8.95
CA ALA A 35 -11.91 -9.79 -9.52
C ALA A 35 -12.68 -10.61 -8.46
N PHE A 36 -12.07 -10.82 -7.29
CA PHE A 36 -12.70 -11.51 -6.16
C PHE A 36 -13.31 -10.56 -5.12
N ASN A 37 -13.38 -9.25 -5.41
CA ASN A 37 -13.85 -8.22 -4.49
C ASN A 37 -13.13 -8.26 -3.13
N ARG A 38 -11.80 -8.38 -3.17
CA ARG A 38 -10.91 -8.44 -2.00
C ARG A 38 -10.06 -7.18 -1.91
N LYS A 39 -9.76 -6.77 -0.69
CA LYS A 39 -8.81 -5.68 -0.41
C LYS A 39 -7.39 -6.18 -0.63
N VAL A 40 -6.47 -5.27 -0.95
CA VAL A 40 -5.03 -5.57 -1.05
C VAL A 40 -4.27 -4.66 -0.10
N ILE A 41 -3.27 -5.20 0.60
CA ILE A 41 -2.27 -4.42 1.31
C ILE A 41 -0.87 -4.82 0.86
N ALA A 42 -0.06 -3.84 0.48
CA ALA A 42 1.34 -4.04 0.09
C ALA A 42 2.25 -3.96 1.32
N GLU A 43 3.07 -4.98 1.57
CA GLU A 43 4.06 -4.98 2.65
C GLU A 43 5.45 -4.58 2.16
N GLY A 44 6.24 -3.88 2.96
CA GLY A 44 7.60 -3.47 2.58
C GLY A 44 7.68 -2.16 1.82
N VAL A 45 6.72 -1.25 1.98
CA VAL A 45 6.79 0.11 1.41
C VAL A 45 7.82 0.94 2.19
N GLU A 46 9.03 1.05 1.65
CA GLU A 46 10.18 1.68 2.33
C GLU A 46 10.44 3.13 1.92
N THR A 47 9.86 3.58 0.80
CA THR A 47 10.15 4.89 0.21
C THR A 47 8.88 5.53 -0.36
N LEU A 48 8.93 6.84 -0.59
CA LEU A 48 7.82 7.56 -1.24
C LEU A 48 7.51 7.00 -2.63
N ALA A 49 8.55 6.64 -3.38
CA ALA A 49 8.44 6.06 -4.72
C ALA A 49 7.69 4.72 -4.74
N HIS A 50 7.80 3.90 -3.68
CA HIS A 50 6.98 2.69 -3.56
C HIS A 50 5.48 3.05 -3.47
N GLY A 51 5.13 4.02 -2.62
CA GLY A 51 3.74 4.46 -2.48
C GLY A 51 3.18 5.08 -3.76
N ASP A 52 3.97 5.90 -4.45
CA ASP A 52 3.59 6.45 -5.77
C ASP A 52 3.30 5.37 -6.79
N ALA A 53 4.20 4.38 -6.90
CA ALA A 53 4.03 3.28 -7.82
C ALA A 53 2.76 2.46 -7.50
N LEU A 54 2.52 2.17 -6.21
CA LEU A 54 1.37 1.41 -5.74
C LEU A 54 0.05 2.15 -5.99
N LEU A 55 -0.02 3.45 -5.71
CA LEU A 55 -1.18 4.30 -6.02
C LEU A 55 -1.47 4.31 -7.52
N SER A 56 -0.44 4.41 -8.36
CA SER A 56 -0.59 4.45 -9.81
C SER A 56 -1.21 3.17 -10.40
N ILE A 57 -1.12 2.05 -9.67
CA ILE A 57 -1.67 0.74 -10.06
C ILE A 57 -2.87 0.33 -9.21
N GLY A 58 -3.47 1.25 -8.45
CA GLY A 58 -4.72 1.03 -7.72
C GLY A 58 -4.59 0.39 -6.33
N CYS A 59 -3.38 0.24 -5.78
CA CYS A 59 -3.18 -0.24 -4.41
C CYS A 59 -3.11 0.94 -3.43
N THR A 60 -4.10 1.04 -2.53
CA THR A 60 -4.29 2.18 -1.61
C THR A 60 -3.98 1.89 -0.15
N GLN A 61 -3.61 0.65 0.18
CA GLN A 61 -3.23 0.24 1.54
C GLN A 61 -1.82 -0.33 1.53
N ALA A 62 -1.01 0.15 2.48
CA ALA A 62 0.38 -0.24 2.57
C ALA A 62 0.87 -0.37 4.01
N GLN A 63 1.94 -1.14 4.19
CA GLN A 63 2.72 -1.21 5.41
C GLN A 63 4.21 -1.18 5.05
N GLY A 64 4.99 -0.36 5.74
CA GLY A 64 6.44 -0.39 5.63
C GLY A 64 7.10 0.83 6.25
N TYR A 65 8.44 0.84 6.23
CA TYR A 65 9.25 1.86 6.91
C TYR A 65 9.10 3.28 6.35
N GLY A 66 8.60 3.42 5.11
CA GLY A 66 8.23 4.71 4.54
C GLY A 66 7.02 5.36 5.23
N ILE A 67 6.20 4.55 5.92
CA ILE A 67 5.05 4.99 6.73
C ILE A 67 5.46 5.05 8.20
N ALA A 68 5.86 3.91 8.76
CA ALA A 68 6.30 3.81 10.14
C ALA A 68 7.21 2.60 10.34
N ARG A 69 8.17 2.75 11.25
CA ARG A 69 8.85 1.58 11.82
C ARG A 69 7.96 0.93 12.88
N PRO A 70 8.11 -0.39 13.12
CA PRO A 70 7.53 -1.03 14.30
C PRO A 70 7.87 -0.23 15.56
N MET A 71 6.88 -0.01 16.41
CA MET A 71 7.02 0.79 17.62
C MET A 71 6.32 0.10 18.79
N PRO A 72 6.75 0.35 20.04
CA PRO A 72 5.99 -0.03 21.22
C PRO A 72 4.55 0.46 21.18
N ALA A 73 3.62 -0.30 21.74
CA ALA A 73 2.20 0.07 21.75
C ALA A 73 1.91 1.43 22.40
N ALA A 74 2.72 1.82 23.40
CA ALA A 74 2.58 3.11 24.08
C ALA A 74 2.86 4.32 23.15
N ASP A 75 3.67 4.13 22.12
CA ASP A 75 4.07 5.20 21.20
C ASP A 75 3.05 5.40 20.06
N LEU A 76 2.19 4.40 19.81
CA LEU A 76 1.27 4.37 18.68
C LEU A 76 0.30 5.56 18.69
N ALA A 77 -0.32 5.87 19.83
CA ALA A 77 -1.28 6.97 19.92
C ALA A 77 -0.64 8.32 19.54
N GLY A 78 0.59 8.58 20.01
CA GLY A 78 1.33 9.78 19.68
C GLY A 78 1.80 9.80 18.22
N TRP A 79 2.13 8.64 17.64
CA TRP A 79 2.43 8.54 16.22
C TRP A 79 1.19 8.85 15.36
N ILE A 80 0.03 8.24 15.65
CA ILE A 80 -1.23 8.47 14.92
C ILE A 80 -1.60 9.96 14.91
N SER A 81 -1.44 10.66 16.03
CA SER A 81 -1.81 12.09 16.09
C SER A 81 -0.89 13.02 15.30
N ARG A 82 0.32 12.57 14.93
CA ARG A 82 1.33 13.37 14.22
C ARG A 82 1.55 12.92 12.79
N TRP A 83 1.17 11.69 12.45
CA TRP A 83 1.36 11.13 11.12
C TRP A 83 0.63 11.97 10.08
N GLN A 84 1.34 12.29 9.00
CA GLN A 84 0.77 12.95 7.83
C GLN A 84 1.29 12.22 6.60
N ALA A 85 0.37 11.73 5.80
CA ALA A 85 0.70 11.19 4.49
C ALA A 85 1.34 12.31 3.64
N PRO A 86 2.35 11.99 2.83
CA PRO A 86 2.85 12.84 1.76
C PRO A 86 1.71 13.45 0.93
N ALA A 87 1.72 14.77 0.74
CA ALA A 87 0.61 15.49 0.12
C ALA A 87 0.23 14.97 -1.29
N HIS A 88 1.21 14.46 -2.04
CA HIS A 88 0.99 13.93 -3.39
C HIS A 88 0.31 12.55 -3.41
N TRP A 89 0.32 11.81 -2.30
CA TRP A 89 -0.46 10.57 -2.16
C TRP A 89 -1.96 10.87 -1.98
N LEU A 90 -2.28 11.99 -1.33
CA LEU A 90 -3.66 12.43 -1.12
C LEU A 90 -4.33 12.87 -2.43
N THR A 91 -3.57 13.46 -3.36
CA THR A 91 -4.10 13.96 -4.64
C THR A 91 -4.28 12.85 -5.68
N GLN A 92 -3.41 11.83 -5.69
CA GLN A 92 -3.47 10.72 -6.65
C GLN A 92 -4.69 9.79 -6.45
N LYS A 93 -5.30 9.77 -5.27
CA LYS A 93 -6.48 8.94 -4.96
C LYS A 93 -7.71 9.26 -5.83
N ASN A 94 -7.86 10.50 -6.28
CA ASN A 94 -9.09 10.99 -6.92
C ASN A 94 -9.33 10.46 -8.35
N ALA A 95 -8.44 9.62 -8.89
CA ALA A 95 -8.47 9.21 -10.29
C ALA A 95 -9.18 7.86 -10.59
N GLY A 96 -9.81 7.17 -9.63
CA GLY A 96 -10.64 6.00 -9.99
C GLY A 96 -10.90 4.89 -8.97
N THR A 97 -10.80 5.11 -7.65
CA THR A 97 -11.06 4.04 -6.67
C THR A 97 -12.46 4.15 -6.05
N LYS A 98 -13.18 3.01 -5.90
CA LYS A 98 -14.47 2.90 -5.20
C LYS A 98 -14.33 2.78 -3.68
N ASP A 99 -13.12 2.99 -3.14
CA ASP A 99 -12.83 2.85 -1.71
C ASP A 99 -12.81 4.22 -1.03
N ASP A 100 -13.87 4.52 -0.30
CA ASP A 100 -14.03 5.77 0.47
C ASP A 100 -13.11 5.82 1.70
N SER A 101 -12.40 4.74 2.04
CA SER A 101 -11.44 4.71 3.15
C SER A 101 -10.30 5.70 2.89
N PRO A 102 -9.88 6.54 3.86
CA PRO A 102 -8.72 7.40 3.69
C PRO A 102 -7.51 6.55 3.27
N PRO A 103 -6.62 7.05 2.39
CA PRO A 103 -5.45 6.29 1.99
C PRO A 103 -4.67 5.91 3.25
N ILE A 104 -4.43 4.61 3.45
CA ILE A 104 -3.48 4.13 4.47
C ILE A 104 -2.15 3.96 3.76
N ILE A 105 -1.71 5.09 3.21
CA ILE A 105 -0.33 5.42 2.87
C ILE A 105 -0.11 6.78 3.51
#